data_AF-A0A7C4VM65-F1
#
_entry.id   AF-A0A7C4VM65-F1
#
_cell.length_a   1.000
_cell.length_b   1.000
_cell.length_c   1.000
_cell.angle_alpha   90.00
_cell.angle_beta   90.00
_cell.angle_gamma   90.00
#
_symmetry.space_group_name_H-M   'P 1'
#
loop_
_entity.id
_entity.type
_entity.pdbx_description
1 polymer ?
#
loop_
_entity_poly.entity_id
_entity_poly.type
_entity_poly.pdbx_seq_one_letter_code
_entity_poly.pdbx_strand_id
1 'polypeptide(L)'
;MGHFALGYVFGKLTAQATKTKMNIPLILTLSVIPDIDILIPYVEHRGPFHSIIMAIIIFIPIFVLYRKSASPYLIALIQHSLIGDYIAGGQVQLLWPLTSQPFGIEISIRSTTNITLEWLLFIAAAIVMVKTKDTHAILQSHNSNLILAIPTFTVLLPTFLAFPLAVPIALIPPHIIFLILFLTSLLIDVRKIGCQALNKSGRKVCQWNLKGKVQ
;
A
#
# COMPACT_ATOMS: atom_id res chain seq x y z
N MET A 1 0.44 9.16 1.75
CA MET A 1 -0.15 8.23 2.76
C MET A 1 -1.63 7.95 2.52
N GLY A 2 -2.37 8.88 1.92
CA GLY A 2 -3.79 8.73 1.60
C GLY A 2 -4.05 7.56 0.67
N HIS A 3 -3.13 7.30 -0.26
CA HIS A 3 -3.15 6.11 -1.09
C HIS A 3 -3.15 4.80 -0.27
N PHE A 4 -2.37 4.68 0.82
CA PHE A 4 -2.45 3.52 1.71
C PHE A 4 -3.80 3.41 2.39
N ALA A 5 -4.32 4.53 2.90
CA ALA A 5 -5.59 4.57 3.60
C ALA A 5 -6.75 4.18 2.66
N LEU A 6 -6.82 4.78 1.47
CA LEU A 6 -7.81 4.49 0.45
C LEU A 6 -7.68 3.06 -0.07
N GLY A 7 -6.47 2.63 -0.43
CA GLY A 7 -6.18 1.27 -0.88
C GLY A 7 -6.61 0.23 0.14
N TYR A 8 -6.29 0.44 1.42
CA TYR A 8 -6.73 -0.44 2.49
C TYR A 8 -8.25 -0.43 2.68
N VAL A 9 -8.89 0.74 2.80
CA VAL A 9 -10.34 0.85 3.05
C VAL A 9 -11.13 0.25 1.90
N PHE A 10 -10.85 0.65 0.66
CA PHE A 10 -11.57 0.13 -0.51
C PHE A 10 -11.24 -1.34 -0.78
N GLY A 11 -10.00 -1.76 -0.59
CA GLY A 11 -9.62 -3.17 -0.66
C GLY A 11 -10.43 -4.00 0.35
N LYS A 12 -10.53 -3.55 1.60
CA LYS A 12 -11.27 -4.25 2.66
C LYS A 12 -12.76 -4.32 2.36
N LEU A 13 -13.38 -3.21 1.95
CA LEU A 13 -14.79 -3.15 1.58
C LEU A 13 -15.08 -4.08 0.40
N THR A 14 -14.21 -4.07 -0.62
CA THR A 14 -14.34 -4.95 -1.78
C THR A 14 -14.22 -6.42 -1.37
N ALA A 15 -13.25 -6.76 -0.52
CA ALA A 15 -13.05 -8.12 -0.03
C ALA A 15 -14.26 -8.63 0.78
N GLN A 16 -14.89 -7.76 1.56
CA GLN A 16 -16.14 -8.07 2.27
C GLN A 16 -17.29 -8.28 1.30
N ALA A 17 -17.48 -7.38 0.32
CA ALA A 17 -18.53 -7.47 -0.68
C ALA A 17 -18.43 -8.74 -1.54
N THR A 18 -17.21 -9.13 -1.93
CA THR A 18 -16.98 -10.33 -2.76
C THR A 18 -16.83 -11.62 -1.93
N LYS A 19 -16.82 -11.51 -0.59
CA LYS A 19 -16.60 -12.61 0.36
C LYS A 19 -15.27 -13.33 0.12
N THR A 20 -14.19 -12.58 -0.02
CA THR A 20 -12.84 -13.10 -0.30
C THR A 20 -11.87 -12.78 0.82
N LYS A 21 -10.85 -13.63 1.00
CA LYS A 21 -9.74 -13.33 1.90
C LYS A 21 -8.77 -12.38 1.21
N MET A 22 -8.30 -11.39 1.96
CA MET A 22 -7.43 -10.33 1.45
C MET A 22 -6.06 -10.41 2.11
N ASN A 23 -5.00 -10.25 1.32
CA ASN A 23 -3.65 -10.10 1.80
C ASN A 23 -3.36 -8.60 2.01
N ILE A 24 -3.31 -8.16 3.27
CA ILE A 24 -3.17 -6.74 3.61
C ILE A 24 -1.83 -6.15 3.12
N PRO A 25 -0.67 -6.81 3.33
CA PRO A 25 0.59 -6.37 2.72
C PRO A 25 0.54 -6.11 1.22
N LEU A 26 -0.12 -7.00 0.47
CA LEU A 26 -0.25 -6.87 -0.98
C LEU A 26 -1.16 -5.69 -1.37
N ILE A 27 -2.26 -5.47 -0.64
CA ILE A 27 -3.15 -4.32 -0.86
C ILE A 27 -2.42 -3.00 -0.64
N LEU A 28 -1.68 -2.89 0.47
CA LEU A 28 -0.90 -1.70 0.78
C LEU A 28 0.18 -1.46 -0.27
N THR A 29 0.82 -2.52 -0.76
CA THR A 29 1.82 -2.41 -1.84
C THR A 29 1.19 -1.93 -3.14
N LEU A 30 0.11 -2.58 -3.59
CA LEU A 30 -0.57 -2.21 -4.82
C LEU A 30 -1.15 -0.79 -4.77
N SER A 31 -1.48 -0.30 -3.58
CA SER A 31 -1.99 1.05 -3.40
C SER A 31 -0.99 2.16 -3.70
N VAL A 32 0.32 1.86 -3.76
CA VAL A 32 1.38 2.85 -4.01
C VAL A 32 2.34 2.42 -5.12
N ILE A 33 2.18 1.23 -5.68
CA ILE A 33 3.06 0.77 -6.77
C ILE A 33 2.98 1.66 -8.03
N PRO A 34 1.88 2.37 -8.36
CA PRO A 34 1.89 3.26 -9.53
C PRO A 34 2.97 4.34 -9.46
N ASP A 35 3.24 4.90 -8.28
CA ASP A 35 4.29 5.91 -8.02
C ASP A 35 5.72 5.41 -8.24
N ILE A 36 5.92 4.13 -8.58
CA ILE A 36 7.26 3.62 -8.93
C ILE A 36 7.83 4.35 -10.15
N ASP A 37 6.97 4.90 -11.01
CA ASP A 37 7.37 5.67 -12.19
C ASP A 37 8.18 6.94 -11.83
N ILE A 38 7.96 7.53 -10.65
CA ILE A 38 8.75 8.67 -10.15
C ILE A 38 10.24 8.31 -9.99
N LEU A 39 10.54 7.03 -9.76
CA LEU A 39 11.91 6.54 -9.59
C LEU A 39 12.56 6.12 -10.91
N ILE A 40 11.81 6.04 -12.01
CA ILE A 40 12.31 5.56 -13.30
C ILE A 40 12.61 6.78 -14.18
N PRO A 41 13.89 7.05 -14.50
CA PRO A 41 14.23 8.13 -15.41
C PRO A 41 13.51 7.98 -16.76
N TYR A 42 13.11 9.10 -17.35
CA TYR A 42 12.44 9.18 -18.66
C TYR A 42 11.02 8.60 -18.74
N VAL A 43 10.45 8.10 -17.65
CA VAL A 43 9.02 7.76 -17.59
C VAL A 43 8.27 8.97 -17.06
N GLU A 44 7.26 9.42 -17.80
CA GLU A 44 6.37 10.48 -17.35
C GLU A 44 5.53 9.97 -16.18
N HIS A 45 5.68 10.61 -15.02
CA HIS A 45 4.85 10.34 -13.85
C HIS A 45 3.38 10.62 -14.19
N ARG A 46 2.47 9.76 -13.72
CA ARG A 46 1.03 9.79 -14.04
C ARG A 46 0.68 9.44 -15.48
N GLY A 47 1.61 8.81 -16.18
CA GLY A 47 1.41 8.20 -17.49
C GLY A 47 0.91 6.75 -17.38
N PRO A 48 1.55 5.77 -18.06
CA PRO A 48 1.06 4.39 -18.16
C PRO A 48 0.81 3.68 -16.84
N PHE A 49 1.61 3.95 -15.80
CA PHE A 49 1.46 3.32 -14.47
C PHE A 49 0.18 3.74 -13.74
N HIS A 50 -0.39 4.89 -14.12
CA HIS A 50 -1.58 5.46 -13.51
C HIS A 50 -2.84 5.29 -14.38
N SER A 51 -2.72 4.55 -15.49
CA SER A 51 -3.84 4.27 -16.37
C SER A 51 -4.72 3.14 -15.83
N ILE A 52 -6.02 3.39 -15.76
CA ILE A 52 -7.01 2.37 -15.40
C ILE A 52 -7.11 1.32 -16.51
N ILE A 53 -6.94 1.71 -17.77
CA ILE A 53 -6.99 0.78 -18.90
C ILE A 53 -5.85 -0.22 -18.79
N MET A 54 -4.63 0.26 -18.51
CA MET A 54 -3.47 -0.62 -18.32
C MET A 54 -3.63 -1.51 -17.10
N ALA A 55 -4.12 -0.97 -15.98
CA ALA A 55 -4.44 -1.76 -14.80
C ALA A 55 -5.45 -2.87 -15.11
N ILE A 56 -6.54 -2.58 -15.83
CA ILE A 56 -7.54 -3.58 -16.23
C ILE A 56 -6.91 -4.64 -17.13
N ILE A 57 -6.14 -4.25 -18.15
CA ILE A 57 -5.48 -5.19 -19.08
C ILE A 57 -4.58 -6.17 -18.31
N ILE A 58 -3.74 -5.66 -17.40
CA ILE A 58 -2.87 -6.50 -16.54
C ILE A 58 -3.71 -7.42 -15.66
N PHE A 59 -4.86 -6.95 -15.18
CA PHE A 59 -5.73 -7.74 -14.32
C PHE A 59 -6.60 -8.74 -15.07
N ILE A 60 -6.78 -8.67 -16.39
CA ILE A 60 -7.54 -9.68 -17.17
C ILE A 60 -7.03 -11.11 -16.89
N PRO A 61 -5.74 -11.44 -17.12
CA PRO A 61 -5.24 -12.79 -16.82
C PRO A 61 -5.32 -13.12 -15.32
N ILE A 62 -5.15 -12.13 -14.44
CA ILE A 62 -5.29 -12.33 -12.99
C ILE A 62 -6.74 -12.69 -12.63
N PHE A 63 -7.74 -12.07 -13.24
CA PHE A 63 -9.15 -12.40 -13.06
C PHE A 63 -9.49 -13.79 -13.62
N VAL A 64 -8.88 -14.20 -14.74
CA VAL A 64 -9.07 -15.56 -15.26
C VAL A 64 -8.61 -16.61 -14.22
N LEU A 65 -7.48 -16.38 -13.56
CA LEU A 65 -6.90 -17.31 -12.58
C LEU A 65 -7.55 -17.24 -11.20
N TYR A 66 -7.73 -16.02 -10.67
CA TYR A 66 -8.13 -15.78 -9.28
C TYR A 66 -9.59 -15.33 -9.13
N ARG A 67 -10.29 -15.06 -10.25
CA ARG A 67 -11.69 -14.64 -10.29
C ARG A 67 -11.95 -13.46 -9.36
N LYS A 68 -13.07 -13.46 -8.65
CA LYS A 68 -13.46 -12.40 -7.69
C LYS A 68 -12.45 -12.15 -6.56
N SER A 69 -11.53 -13.08 -6.29
CA SER A 69 -10.46 -12.86 -5.30
C SER A 69 -9.44 -11.83 -5.77
N ALA A 70 -9.37 -11.52 -7.07
CA ALA A 70 -8.54 -10.45 -7.61
C ALA A 70 -9.13 -9.04 -7.38
N SER A 71 -10.46 -8.93 -7.18
CA SER A 71 -11.15 -7.64 -7.12
C SER A 71 -10.59 -6.67 -6.07
N PRO A 72 -10.33 -7.08 -4.81
CA PRO A 72 -9.78 -6.17 -3.80
C PRO A 72 -8.44 -5.54 -4.23
N TYR A 73 -7.63 -6.31 -4.96
CA TYR A 73 -6.31 -5.90 -5.42
C TYR A 73 -6.38 -4.95 -6.62
N LEU A 74 -7.30 -5.18 -7.56
CA LEU A 74 -7.54 -4.22 -8.64
C LEU A 74 -8.01 -2.89 -8.05
N ILE A 75 -8.98 -2.93 -7.14
CA ILE A 75 -9.52 -1.73 -6.50
C ILE A 75 -8.44 -0.98 -5.73
N ALA A 76 -7.58 -1.69 -4.99
CA ALA A 76 -6.45 -1.08 -4.30
C ALA A 76 -5.45 -0.42 -5.25
N LEU A 77 -5.24 -0.98 -6.45
CA LEU A 77 -4.39 -0.39 -7.48
C LEU A 77 -5.03 0.85 -8.11
N ILE A 78 -6.25 0.71 -8.67
CA ILE A 78 -6.85 1.79 -9.47
C ILE A 78 -7.32 2.98 -8.64
N GLN A 79 -7.61 2.81 -7.34
CA GLN A 79 -7.95 3.95 -6.48
C GLN A 79 -6.84 5.00 -6.45
N HIS A 80 -5.58 4.57 -6.64
CA HIS A 80 -4.43 5.44 -6.59
C HIS A 80 -4.60 6.58 -7.58
N SER A 81 -4.89 6.23 -8.83
CA SER A 81 -5.04 7.17 -9.93
C SER A 81 -6.47 7.72 -10.04
N LEU A 82 -7.49 6.87 -9.83
CA LEU A 82 -8.89 7.25 -10.01
C LEU A 82 -9.41 8.22 -8.94
N ILE A 83 -8.84 8.16 -7.73
CA ILE A 83 -9.30 8.96 -6.59
C ILE A 83 -8.14 9.77 -6.02
N GLY A 84 -7.04 9.11 -5.65
CA GLY A 84 -5.88 9.75 -5.05
C GLY A 84 -5.33 10.88 -5.91
N ASP A 85 -4.69 10.54 -7.03
CA ASP A 85 -4.07 11.53 -7.91
C ASP A 85 -5.08 12.37 -8.68
N TYR A 86 -6.25 11.81 -9.00
CA TYR A 86 -7.32 12.58 -9.64
C TYR A 86 -7.67 13.82 -8.82
N ILE A 87 -7.73 13.68 -7.48
CA ILE A 87 -8.02 14.80 -6.59
C ILE A 87 -6.73 15.56 -6.25
N ALA A 88 -5.70 14.85 -5.78
CA ALA A 88 -4.46 15.42 -5.28
C ALA A 88 -3.39 15.45 -6.38
N GLY A 89 -2.98 16.64 -6.80
CA GLY A 89 -1.97 16.85 -7.83
C GLY A 89 -2.48 16.75 -9.27
N GLY A 90 -3.54 16.00 -9.58
CA GLY A 90 -4.20 16.01 -10.89
C GLY A 90 -3.31 15.56 -12.06
N GLN A 91 -3.64 15.99 -13.27
CA GLN A 91 -2.84 15.75 -14.48
C GLN A 91 -2.55 14.26 -14.78
N VAL A 92 -3.51 13.38 -14.51
CA VAL A 92 -3.37 11.93 -14.68
C VAL A 92 -3.81 11.51 -16.09
N GLN A 93 -2.98 10.76 -16.82
CA GLN A 93 -3.35 10.15 -18.10
C GLN A 93 -4.20 8.89 -17.89
N LEU A 94 -5.39 9.07 -17.31
CA LEU A 94 -6.24 8.00 -16.78
C LEU A 94 -6.62 6.93 -17.82
N LEU A 95 -6.74 7.35 -19.07
CA LEU A 95 -7.20 6.55 -20.21
C LEU A 95 -6.07 6.21 -21.19
N TRP A 96 -4.80 6.35 -20.81
CA TRP A 96 -3.68 5.93 -21.65
C TRP A 96 -3.77 4.42 -21.95
N PRO A 97 -3.48 3.92 -23.17
CA PRO A 97 -2.95 4.64 -24.34
C PRO A 97 -4.02 5.19 -25.29
N LEU A 98 -5.31 5.11 -24.97
CA LEU A 98 -6.36 5.63 -25.86
C LEU A 98 -6.27 7.14 -26.03
N THR A 99 -5.85 7.85 -24.97
CA THR A 99 -5.58 9.28 -24.99
C THR A 99 -4.53 9.64 -23.94
N SER A 100 -3.73 10.65 -24.23
CA SER A 100 -2.79 11.28 -23.28
C SER A 100 -3.37 12.55 -22.66
N GLN A 101 -4.67 12.82 -22.83
CA GLN A 101 -5.32 13.95 -22.19
C GLN A 101 -5.25 13.82 -20.66
N PRO A 102 -4.78 14.85 -19.95
CA PRO A 102 -4.70 14.83 -18.50
C PRO A 102 -6.09 15.00 -17.85
N PHE A 103 -6.32 14.29 -16.75
CA PHE A 103 -7.52 14.36 -15.93
C PHE A 103 -7.19 14.74 -14.48
N GLY A 104 -8.10 15.44 -13.79
CA GLY A 104 -8.04 15.69 -12.35
C GLY A 104 -8.33 17.13 -11.94
N ILE A 105 -8.45 17.35 -10.63
CA ILE A 105 -8.80 18.63 -9.98
C ILE A 105 -7.54 19.44 -9.63
N GLU A 106 -6.38 18.80 -9.54
CA GLU A 106 -5.08 19.43 -9.28
C GLU A 106 -5.01 20.17 -7.92
N ILE A 107 -5.60 19.59 -6.87
CA ILE A 107 -5.42 20.13 -5.51
C ILE A 107 -3.95 19.96 -5.12
N SER A 108 -3.28 21.07 -4.81
CA SER A 108 -1.88 21.04 -4.39
C SER A 108 -1.69 20.11 -3.18
N ILE A 109 -0.68 19.24 -3.27
CA ILE A 109 -0.33 18.28 -2.21
C ILE A 109 0.03 18.94 -0.87
N ARG A 110 0.43 20.21 -0.90
CA ARG A 110 0.76 21.02 0.29
C ARG A 110 -0.41 21.88 0.78
N SER A 111 -1.54 21.89 0.08
CA SER A 111 -2.70 22.67 0.48
C SER A 111 -3.32 22.15 1.77
N THR A 112 -3.94 23.06 2.53
CA THR A 112 -4.70 22.70 3.74
C THR A 112 -5.79 21.68 3.42
N THR A 113 -6.48 21.83 2.28
CA THR A 113 -7.51 20.89 1.83
C THR A 113 -6.95 19.48 1.68
N ASN A 114 -5.81 19.32 0.98
CA ASN A 114 -5.19 18.00 0.83
C ASN A 114 -4.74 17.44 2.18
N ILE A 115 -4.09 18.24 3.02
CA ILE A 115 -3.64 17.85 4.37
C ILE A 115 -4.82 17.35 5.21
N THR A 116 -5.96 18.05 5.19
CA THR A 116 -7.16 17.64 5.92
C THR A 116 -7.74 16.34 5.38
N LEU A 117 -7.86 16.18 4.06
CA LEU A 117 -8.36 14.94 3.44
C LEU A 117 -7.49 13.74 3.81
N GLU A 118 -6.19 13.92 3.69
CA GLU A 118 -5.16 12.95 4.06
C GLU A 118 -5.30 12.48 5.52
N TRP A 119 -5.51 13.41 6.46
CA TRP A 119 -5.78 13.08 7.86
C TRP A 119 -7.10 12.34 8.07
N LEU A 120 -8.19 12.77 7.44
CA LEU A 120 -9.49 12.11 7.54
C LEU A 120 -9.42 10.66 7.04
N LEU A 121 -8.75 10.45 5.90
CA LEU A 121 -8.54 9.13 5.33
C LEU A 121 -7.68 8.25 6.24
N PHE A 122 -6.58 8.79 6.76
CA PHE A 122 -5.73 8.08 7.73
C PHE A 122 -6.52 7.64 8.98
N ILE A 123 -7.29 8.55 9.58
CA ILE A 123 -8.09 8.25 10.77
C ILE A 123 -9.15 7.18 10.46
N ALA A 124 -9.85 7.30 9.33
CA ALA A 124 -10.82 6.31 8.91
C ALA A 124 -10.18 4.92 8.73
N ALA A 125 -9.05 4.85 8.02
CA ALA A 125 -8.30 3.61 7.85
C ALA A 125 -7.84 3.02 9.19
N ALA A 126 -7.29 3.83 10.09
CA ALA A 126 -6.86 3.40 11.41
C ALA A 126 -8.01 2.82 12.24
N ILE A 127 -9.18 3.49 12.26
CA ILE A 127 -10.38 3.00 12.93
C ILE A 127 -10.79 1.63 12.36
N VAL A 128 -10.82 1.51 11.02
CA VAL A 128 -11.18 0.25 10.36
C VAL A 128 -10.16 -0.85 10.72
N MET A 129 -8.86 -0.59 10.62
CA MET A 129 -7.79 -1.56 10.96
C MET A 129 -7.87 -2.06 12.40
N VAL A 130 -8.15 -1.18 13.35
CA VAL A 130 -8.30 -1.56 14.77
C VAL A 130 -9.56 -2.40 14.97
N LYS A 131 -10.71 -1.96 14.42
CA LYS A 131 -11.98 -2.69 14.57
C LYS A 131 -11.95 -4.07 13.93
N THR A 132 -11.26 -4.23 12.82
CA THR A 132 -11.13 -5.51 12.12
C THR A 132 -10.01 -6.39 12.67
N LYS A 133 -9.22 -5.90 13.65
CA LYS A 133 -8.00 -6.53 14.17
C LYS A 133 -6.94 -6.81 13.10
N ASP A 134 -6.99 -6.05 12.00
CA ASP A 134 -6.05 -6.19 10.89
C ASP A 134 -4.66 -5.69 11.25
N THR A 135 -4.53 -4.75 12.20
CA THR A 135 -3.22 -4.36 12.77
C THR A 135 -2.51 -5.56 13.41
N HIS A 136 -3.23 -6.35 14.20
CA HIS A 136 -2.69 -7.57 14.80
C HIS A 136 -2.35 -8.61 13.73
N ALA A 137 -3.18 -8.76 12.69
CA ALA A 137 -2.91 -9.68 11.59
C ALA A 137 -1.61 -9.32 10.83
N ILE A 138 -1.34 -8.03 10.60
CA ILE A 138 -0.09 -7.56 9.96
C ILE A 138 1.14 -7.82 10.86
N LEU A 139 0.97 -7.72 12.18
CA LEU A 139 2.04 -7.96 13.15
C LEU A 139 2.28 -9.45 13.42
N GLN A 140 1.44 -10.35 12.91
CA GLN A 140 1.74 -11.78 12.91
C GLN A 140 2.71 -12.11 11.78
N SER A 141 3.62 -13.04 12.05
CA SER A 141 4.58 -13.48 11.05
C SER A 141 3.89 -14.16 9.87
N HIS A 142 4.11 -13.61 8.67
CA HIS A 142 3.68 -14.18 7.41
C HIS A 142 4.66 -13.82 6.29
N ASN A 143 5.03 -14.76 5.43
CA ASN A 143 6.03 -14.52 4.38
C ASN A 143 5.65 -13.38 3.43
N SER A 144 4.35 -13.09 3.26
CA SER A 144 3.91 -11.96 2.44
C SER A 144 4.20 -10.61 3.05
N ASN A 145 4.44 -10.49 4.36
CA ASN A 145 4.79 -9.22 4.99
C ASN A 145 6.12 -8.67 4.45
N LEU A 146 6.98 -9.51 3.88
CA LEU A 146 8.21 -9.06 3.22
C LEU A 146 7.93 -8.05 2.09
N ILE A 147 6.77 -8.13 1.44
CA ILE A 147 6.40 -7.16 0.39
C ILE A 147 6.18 -5.75 0.96
N LEU A 148 5.93 -5.61 2.28
CA LEU A 148 5.85 -4.31 2.96
C LEU A 148 7.17 -3.53 2.89
N ALA A 149 8.27 -4.13 2.44
CA ALA A 149 9.51 -3.40 2.13
C ALA A 149 9.23 -2.24 1.16
N ILE A 150 8.38 -2.46 0.14
CA ILE A 150 8.01 -1.41 -0.83
C ILE A 150 7.28 -0.26 -0.11
N PRO A 151 6.12 -0.47 0.55
CA PRO A 151 5.48 0.54 1.40
C PRO A 151 6.41 1.22 2.40
N THR A 152 7.32 0.48 3.03
CA THR A 152 8.27 1.01 4.00
C THR A 152 9.17 2.07 3.37
N PHE A 153 9.80 1.76 2.22
CA PHE A 153 10.64 2.73 1.51
C PHE A 153 9.84 3.93 1.00
N THR A 154 8.63 3.71 0.48
CA THR A 154 7.77 4.80 -0.01
C THR A 154 7.33 5.78 1.08
N VAL A 155 7.27 5.36 2.35
CA VAL A 155 6.99 6.27 3.47
C VAL A 155 8.29 6.84 4.04
N LEU A 156 9.35 6.05 4.11
CA LEU A 156 10.62 6.45 4.72
C LEU A 156 11.32 7.55 3.92
N LEU A 157 11.46 7.37 2.59
CA LEU A 157 12.25 8.29 1.76
C LEU A 157 11.65 9.71 1.73
N PRO A 158 10.34 9.92 1.51
CA PRO A 158 9.78 11.28 1.48
C PRO A 158 9.81 11.95 2.86
N THR A 159 9.63 11.17 3.93
CA THR A 159 9.55 11.69 5.30
C THR A 159 10.91 12.16 5.82
N PHE A 160 11.98 11.38 5.59
CA PHE A 160 13.29 11.66 6.20
C PHE A 160 14.31 12.25 5.24
N LEU A 161 14.16 12.01 3.93
CA LEU A 161 15.12 12.45 2.91
C LEU A 161 14.51 13.44 1.92
N ALA A 162 13.23 13.82 2.08
CA ALA A 162 12.49 14.66 1.13
C ALA A 162 12.55 14.13 -0.32
N PHE A 163 12.67 12.82 -0.48
CA PHE A 163 12.85 12.16 -1.78
C PHE A 163 11.70 11.17 -2.06
N PRO A 164 11.08 11.18 -3.25
CA PRO A 164 11.32 12.13 -4.35
C PRO A 164 10.67 13.50 -4.10
N LEU A 165 9.77 13.59 -3.11
CA LEU A 165 9.01 14.80 -2.78
C LEU A 165 9.06 15.06 -1.27
N ALA A 166 9.07 16.34 -0.88
CA ALA A 166 9.01 16.74 0.52
C ALA A 166 7.58 16.71 1.05
N VAL A 167 7.37 15.97 2.15
CA VAL A 167 6.08 15.82 2.83
C VAL A 167 5.82 17.03 3.76
N PRO A 168 4.60 17.59 3.80
CA PRO A 168 4.25 18.62 4.78
C PRO A 168 4.46 18.14 6.22
N ILE A 169 4.99 19.00 7.09
CA ILE A 169 5.29 18.66 8.49
C ILE A 169 4.07 18.10 9.22
N ALA A 170 2.88 18.65 8.95
CA ALA A 170 1.61 18.20 9.53
C ALA A 170 1.27 16.74 9.21
N LEU A 171 1.87 16.15 8.17
CA LEU A 171 1.65 14.78 7.73
C LEU A 171 2.73 13.82 8.23
N ILE A 172 3.78 14.30 8.89
CA ILE A 172 4.84 13.42 9.44
C ILE A 172 4.28 12.41 10.47
N PRO A 173 3.39 12.77 11.42
CA PRO A 173 2.89 11.81 12.40
C PRO A 173 2.23 10.55 11.80
N PRO A 174 1.27 10.64 10.86
CA PRO A 174 0.68 9.45 10.23
C PRO A 174 1.70 8.63 9.41
N HIS A 175 2.70 9.27 8.80
CA HIS A 175 3.80 8.56 8.14
C HIS A 175 4.61 7.75 9.15
N ILE A 176 4.96 8.32 10.31
CA ILE A 176 5.67 7.59 11.38
C ILE A 176 4.85 6.39 11.87
N ILE A 177 3.54 6.54 12.03
CA ILE A 177 2.67 5.44 12.49
C ILE A 177 2.69 4.27 11.49
N PHE A 178 2.50 4.55 10.19
CA PHE A 178 2.59 3.50 9.17
C PHE A 178 3.99 2.89 9.10
N LEU A 179 5.03 3.71 9.19
CA LEU A 179 6.41 3.25 9.15
C LEU A 179 6.72 2.28 10.31
N ILE A 180 6.30 2.61 11.53
CA ILE A 180 6.47 1.71 12.69
C ILE A 180 5.73 0.39 12.45
N LEU A 181 4.49 0.44 11.96
CA LEU A 181 3.70 -0.75 11.68
C LEU A 181 4.40 -1.65 10.64
N PHE A 182 4.85 -1.09 9.52
CA PHE A 182 5.47 -1.85 8.44
C PHE A 182 6.84 -2.40 8.85
N LEU A 183 7.68 -1.57 9.49
CA LEU A 183 9.01 -1.98 9.92
C LEU A 183 8.93 -3.08 10.98
N THR A 184 8.00 -2.97 11.94
CA THR A 184 7.80 -4.01 12.96
C THR A 184 7.39 -5.34 12.31
N SER A 185 6.45 -5.30 11.37
CA SER A 185 6.01 -6.48 10.61
C SER A 185 7.18 -7.13 9.84
N LEU A 186 7.99 -6.34 9.14
CA LEU A 186 9.18 -6.82 8.43
C LEU A 186 10.21 -7.45 9.35
N LEU A 187 10.53 -6.80 10.48
CA LEU A 187 11.52 -7.30 11.43
C LEU A 187 11.11 -8.64 12.03
N ILE A 188 9.82 -8.86 12.30
CA ILE A 188 9.29 -10.13 12.78
C ILE A 188 9.58 -11.25 11.77
N ASP A 189 9.32 -11.01 10.49
CA ASP A 189 9.50 -12.03 9.45
C ASP A 189 10.96 -12.25 9.06
N VAL A 190 11.77 -11.20 8.95
CA VAL A 190 13.23 -11.30 8.73
C VAL A 190 13.86 -12.11 9.86
N ARG A 191 13.49 -11.84 11.12
CA ARG A 191 13.98 -12.61 12.27
C ARG A 191 13.59 -14.08 12.18
N LYS A 192 12.34 -14.39 11.84
CA LYS A 192 11.88 -15.78 11.69
C LYS A 192 12.67 -16.52 10.61
N ILE A 193 12.87 -15.89 9.45
CA ILE A 193 13.65 -16.48 8.34
C ILE A 193 15.10 -16.70 8.77
N GLY A 194 15.73 -15.72 9.42
CA GLY A 194 17.07 -15.84 9.98
C GLY A 194 17.20 -17.00 10.97
N CYS A 195 16.24 -17.12 11.90
CA CYS A 195 16.17 -18.24 12.83
C CYS A 195 16.04 -19.60 12.14
N GLN A 196 15.19 -19.70 11.11
CA GLN A 196 15.03 -20.93 10.33
C GLN A 196 16.32 -21.30 9.58
N ALA A 197 17.03 -20.32 9.00
CA ALA A 197 18.30 -20.52 8.32
C ALA A 197 19.39 -21.00 9.29
N LEU A 198 19.50 -20.40 10.48
CA LEU A 198 20.48 -20.79 11.50
C LEU A 198 20.23 -22.21 12.03
N ASN A 199 18.97 -22.56 12.29
CA ASN A 199 18.61 -23.91 12.74
C ASN A 199 18.94 -24.98 11.68
N LYS A 200 18.74 -24.67 10.38
CA LYS A 200 19.15 -25.56 9.28
C LYS A 200 20.67 -25.71 9.19
N SER A 201 21.44 -24.70 9.57
CA SER A 201 22.90 -24.71 9.60
C SER A 201 23.50 -25.41 10.84
N GLY A 202 22.67 -26.05 11.68
CA GLY A 202 23.11 -26.75 12.89
C GLY A 202 23.37 -25.85 14.10
N ARG A 203 23.24 -24.52 13.94
CA ARG A 203 23.30 -23.57 15.06
C ARG A 203 21.90 -23.46 15.69
N LYS A 204 21.65 -24.19 16.77
CA LYS A 204 20.41 -24.08 17.57
C LYS A 204 20.37 -22.73 18.31
N VAL A 205 19.99 -21.66 17.61
CA VAL A 205 20.02 -20.29 18.15
C VAL A 205 18.62 -19.77 18.50
N CYS A 206 17.57 -20.32 17.91
CA CYS A 206 16.21 -19.85 18.14
C CYS A 206 15.29 -20.97 18.65
N GLN A 207 15.12 -21.04 19.97
CA GLN A 207 13.94 -21.64 20.59
C GLN A 207 13.01 -20.49 20.98
N TRP A 208 11.90 -20.33 20.25
CA TRP A 208 10.80 -19.49 20.71
C TRP A 208 9.54 -20.32 20.86
N ASN A 209 9.01 -20.29 22.07
CA ASN A 209 7.83 -21.01 22.51
C ASN A 209 6.58 -20.23 22.05
N LEU A 210 6.20 -20.39 20.78
CA LEU A 210 4.89 -19.93 20.28
C LEU A 210 3.78 -20.88 20.74
N LYS A 211 3.66 -21.11 22.07
CA LYS A 211 2.43 -21.62 22.66
C LYS A 211 1.50 -20.44 22.95
N GLY A 212 0.94 -19.89 21.87
CA GLY A 212 -0.22 -19.03 21.91
C GLY A 212 -1.38 -19.71 21.18
N LYS A 213 -1.79 -20.90 21.66
CA LYS A 213 -3.12 -21.43 21.32
C LYS A 213 -4.13 -20.52 22.03
N VAL A 214 -4.74 -19.61 21.28
CA VAL A 214 -6.02 -19.04 21.68
C VAL A 214 -7.06 -20.03 21.19
N GLN A 215 -7.72 -20.70 22.14
CA GLN A 215 -8.97 -21.43 21.90
C GLN A 215 -10.06 -20.46 21.48
#